data_AF-A0AAW0XKQ2-F1
#
_entry.id   AF-A0AAW0XKQ2-F1
#
_cell.length_a   1.000
_cell.length_b   1.000
_cell.length_c   1.000
_cell.angle_alpha   90.00
_cell.angle_beta   90.00
_cell.angle_gamma   90.00
#
_symmetry.space_group_name_H-M   'P 1'
#
loop_
_entity.id
_entity.type
_entity.pdbx_description
1 polymer ?
#
loop_
_entity_poly.entity_id
_entity_poly.type
_entity_poly.pdbx_seq_one_letter_code
_entity_poly.pdbx_strand_id
1 'polypeptide(L)'
;MFTSVVLMSMLVAAGVALPGGYQQISYAPIPYNFNYGVNAGATNFGQEESGNGGNAKGSYWVQLPDGRLERVDYWADGSGYHATVSFEGTAKHPSYTPSYGY
;
A
#
# COMPACT_ATOMS: atom_id res chain seq x y z
N MET A 1 13.99 -20.26 -5.26
CA MET A 1 12.63 -20.67 -5.65
C MET A 1 11.73 -20.41 -4.46
N PHE A 2 10.84 -19.43 -4.55
CA PHE A 2 9.72 -19.28 -3.61
C PHE A 2 8.47 -19.02 -4.44
N THR A 3 7.81 -20.10 -4.84
CA THR A 3 6.47 -20.08 -5.40
C THR A 3 5.48 -20.14 -4.26
N SER A 4 4.72 -19.07 -4.05
CA SER A 4 3.54 -19.07 -3.18
C SER A 4 2.32 -18.83 -4.04
N VAL A 5 1.55 -19.90 -4.27
CA VAL A 5 0.19 -19.85 -4.81
C VAL A 5 -0.75 -20.14 -3.64
N VAL A 6 -1.64 -19.21 -3.34
CA VAL A 6 -2.84 -19.49 -2.56
C VAL A 6 -3.99 -18.68 -3.15
N LEU A 7 -5.01 -19.37 -3.65
CA LEU A 7 -6.37 -18.85 -3.60
C LEU A 7 -7.35 -20.01 -3.42
N MET A 8 -7.81 -20.09 -2.17
CA MET A 8 -8.84 -20.96 -1.64
C MET A 8 -10.20 -20.59 -2.26
N SER A 9 -10.96 -21.62 -2.59
CA SER A 9 -12.31 -21.58 -3.17
C SER A 9 -13.34 -20.85 -2.29
N MET A 10 -14.34 -20.23 -2.92
CA MET A 10 -15.63 -19.98 -2.26
C MET A 10 -16.83 -20.32 -3.16
N LEU A 11 -17.85 -20.76 -2.44
CA LEU A 11 -19.07 -21.47 -2.80
C LEU A 11 -20.06 -20.61 -3.61
N VAL A 12 -20.68 -21.22 -4.62
CA VAL A 12 -21.81 -20.63 -5.36
C VAL A 12 -23.08 -20.82 -4.55
N ALA A 13 -23.69 -19.74 -4.07
CA ALA A 13 -25.07 -19.74 -3.58
C ALA A 13 -25.98 -19.14 -4.67
N ALA A 14 -26.68 -20.01 -5.41
CA ALA A 14 -27.69 -19.60 -6.37
C ALA A 14 -29.02 -19.35 -5.64
N GLY A 15 -29.50 -18.10 -5.65
CA GLY A 15 -30.86 -17.73 -5.24
C GLY A 15 -31.75 -17.47 -6.46
N VAL A 16 -32.90 -18.14 -6.53
CA VAL A 16 -33.89 -18.05 -7.62
C VAL A 16 -34.76 -16.77 -7.49
N ALA A 17 -35.16 -16.21 -8.64
CA ALA A 17 -35.69 -14.86 -8.89
C ALA A 17 -37.19 -14.61 -8.53
N LEU A 18 -37.54 -13.33 -8.34
CA LEU A 18 -38.91 -12.80 -8.40
C LEU A 18 -39.05 -11.70 -9.48
N PRO A 19 -40.20 -11.60 -10.17
CA PRO A 19 -40.38 -10.72 -11.32
C PRO A 19 -40.68 -9.28 -10.87
N GLY A 20 -39.89 -8.31 -11.34
CA GLY A 20 -40.33 -6.90 -11.40
C GLY A 20 -39.59 -5.86 -10.55
N GLY A 21 -38.37 -6.11 -10.08
CA GLY A 21 -37.54 -5.07 -9.47
C GLY A 21 -36.06 -5.34 -9.72
N TYR A 22 -35.31 -4.32 -10.12
CA TYR A 22 -33.85 -4.39 -10.04
C TYR A 22 -33.50 -4.54 -8.57
N GLN A 23 -33.25 -5.77 -8.13
CA GLN A 23 -32.64 -5.99 -6.83
C GLN A 23 -31.24 -5.39 -6.94
N GLN A 24 -31.07 -4.18 -6.40
CA GLN A 24 -29.74 -3.65 -6.15
C GLN A 24 -29.10 -4.63 -5.17
N ILE A 25 -28.26 -5.51 -5.68
CA ILE A 25 -27.45 -6.37 -4.84
C ILE A 25 -26.45 -5.42 -4.16
N SER A 26 -26.81 -4.99 -2.96
CA SER A 26 -25.93 -4.26 -2.07
C SER A 26 -24.92 -5.26 -1.52
N TYR A 27 -23.74 -5.32 -2.13
CA TYR A 27 -22.63 -6.06 -1.54
C TYR A 27 -22.23 -5.35 -0.24
N ALA A 28 -22.28 -6.09 0.87
CA ALA A 28 -21.66 -5.62 2.10
C ALA A 28 -20.18 -5.35 1.81
N PRO A 29 -19.60 -4.25 2.32
CA PRO A 29 -18.21 -3.97 2.09
C PRO A 29 -17.31 -5.12 2.56
N ILE A 30 -16.39 -5.55 1.70
CA ILE A 30 -15.56 -6.74 1.93
C ILE A 30 -14.22 -6.30 2.55
N PRO A 31 -13.86 -6.80 3.75
CA PRO A 31 -12.53 -6.56 4.31
C PRO A 31 -11.44 -7.14 3.42
N TYR A 32 -10.29 -6.47 3.37
CA TYR A 32 -9.12 -6.91 2.63
C TYR A 32 -7.84 -6.60 3.38
N ASN A 33 -6.77 -7.28 2.99
CA ASN A 33 -5.41 -7.00 3.41
C ASN A 33 -4.45 -7.37 2.29
N PHE A 34 -3.41 -6.56 2.10
CA PHE A 34 -2.32 -6.89 1.20
C PHE A 34 -1.00 -6.35 1.75
N ASN A 35 0.09 -6.95 1.28
CA ASN A 35 1.43 -6.42 1.47
C ASN A 35 2.29 -6.80 0.26
N TYR A 36 3.30 -5.98 -0.02
CA TYR A 36 4.38 -6.30 -0.94
C TYR A 36 5.66 -5.59 -0.50
N GLY A 37 6.80 -6.12 -0.94
CA GLY A 37 8.10 -5.51 -0.73
C GLY A 37 9.07 -5.86 -1.84
N VAL A 38 9.87 -4.88 -2.24
CA VAL A 38 10.96 -5.02 -3.19
C VAL A 38 12.26 -4.71 -2.45
N ASN A 39 13.22 -5.62 -2.55
CA ASN A 39 14.57 -5.42 -2.04
C ASN A 39 15.56 -5.97 -3.07
N ALA A 40 16.14 -5.06 -3.86
CA ALA A 40 17.06 -5.39 -4.95
C ALA A 40 18.08 -4.26 -5.17
N GLY A 41 19.31 -4.46 -4.73
CA GLY A 41 20.38 -3.47 -4.88
C GLY A 41 20.09 -2.18 -4.11
N ALA A 42 20.08 -1.04 -4.80
CA ALA A 42 19.71 0.25 -4.22
C ALA A 42 18.18 0.47 -4.13
N THR A 43 17.39 -0.44 -4.67
CA THR A 43 15.93 -0.36 -4.68
C THR A 43 15.37 -1.10 -3.46
N ASN A 44 14.85 -0.36 -2.50
CA ASN A 44 14.13 -0.92 -1.35
C ASN A 44 12.87 -0.10 -1.08
N PHE A 45 11.71 -0.71 -1.28
CA PHE A 45 10.41 -0.09 -1.01
C PHE A 45 9.35 -1.16 -0.76
N GLY A 46 8.23 -0.77 -0.16
CA GLY A 46 7.12 -1.68 0.03
C GLY A 46 5.91 -0.97 0.63
N GLN A 47 4.85 -1.74 0.79
CA GLN A 47 3.59 -1.26 1.33
C GLN A 47 2.85 -2.40 2.03
N GLU A 48 2.13 -2.04 3.06
CA GLU A 48 1.10 -2.86 3.68
C GLU A 48 -0.16 -2.03 3.88
N GLU A 49 -1.33 -2.64 3.65
CA GLU A 49 -2.62 -2.00 3.86
C GLU A 49 -3.66 -3.03 4.28
N SER A 50 -4.61 -2.59 5.09
CA SER A 50 -5.82 -3.32 5.41
C SER A 50 -7.03 -2.40 5.32
N GLY A 51 -8.14 -2.92 4.82
CA GLY A 51 -9.42 -2.21 4.78
C GLY A 51 -10.53 -3.05 5.38
N ASN A 52 -11.51 -2.38 5.97
CA ASN A 52 -12.68 -3.01 6.59
C ASN A 52 -13.98 -2.66 5.85
N GLY A 53 -13.86 -2.16 4.62
CA GLY A 53 -15.02 -1.84 3.79
C GLY A 53 -15.68 -0.49 4.10
N GLY A 54 -14.98 0.40 4.79
CA GLY A 54 -15.36 1.80 4.95
C GLY A 54 -14.16 2.67 5.26
N ASN A 55 -13.17 2.07 5.92
CA ASN A 55 -11.89 2.68 6.22
C ASN A 55 -10.75 1.81 5.68
N ALA A 56 -9.62 2.45 5.42
CA ALA A 56 -8.35 1.80 5.11
C ALA A 56 -7.25 2.32 6.04
N LYS A 57 -6.25 1.50 6.33
CA LYS A 57 -5.03 1.91 7.03
C LYS A 57 -3.84 1.13 6.50
N GLY A 58 -2.69 1.78 6.45
CA GLY A 58 -1.48 1.16 5.95
C GLY A 58 -0.24 2.02 6.14
N SER A 59 0.86 1.49 5.64
CA SER A 59 2.15 2.20 5.58
C SER A 59 2.80 1.86 4.25
N TYR A 60 3.49 2.83 3.65
CA TYR A 60 4.46 2.56 2.59
C TYR A 60 5.81 3.16 2.95
N TRP A 61 6.88 2.58 2.42
CA TRP A 61 8.23 3.05 2.66
C TRP A 61 9.08 3.02 1.40
N VAL A 62 10.05 3.93 1.34
CA VAL A 62 11.04 4.04 0.26
C VAL A 62 12.41 4.35 0.85
N GLN A 63 13.41 3.57 0.48
CA GLN A 63 14.82 3.89 0.76
C GLN A 63 15.28 4.98 -0.20
N LEU A 64 15.61 6.15 0.34
CA LEU A 64 16.08 7.29 -0.43
C LEU A 64 17.56 7.17 -0.82
N PRO A 65 17.99 7.79 -1.94
CA PRO A 65 19.39 7.82 -2.35
C PRO A 65 20.34 8.51 -1.36
N ASP A 66 19.80 9.38 -0.49
CA ASP A 66 20.57 10.06 0.56
C ASP A 66 20.79 9.19 1.81
N GLY A 67 20.32 7.94 1.79
CA GLY A 67 20.46 6.96 2.86
C GLY A 67 19.33 6.97 3.89
N ARG A 68 18.38 7.91 3.82
CA ARG A 68 17.21 7.91 4.72
C ARG A 68 16.16 6.91 4.26
N LEU A 69 15.40 6.38 5.22
CA LEU A 69 14.15 5.68 4.93
C LEU A 69 13.00 6.68 5.09
N GLU A 70 12.28 6.94 4.02
CA GLU A 70 11.00 7.65 4.09
C GLU A 70 9.90 6.63 4.37
N ARG A 71 9.10 6.88 5.41
CA ARG A 71 7.92 6.08 5.76
C ARG A 71 6.70 6.98 5.81
N VAL A 72 5.60 6.54 5.20
CA VAL A 72 4.32 7.22 5.25
C VAL A 72 3.29 6.29 5.87
N ASP A 73 2.86 6.65 7.07
CA ASP A 73 1.79 5.97 7.79
C ASP A 73 0.47 6.69 7.52
N TYR A 74 -0.55 5.97 7.07
CA TYR A 74 -1.79 6.57 6.64
C TYR A 74 -3.02 5.78 7.04
N TRP A 75 -4.15 6.50 7.03
CA TRP A 75 -5.48 5.93 7.12
C TRP A 75 -6.45 6.79 6.30
N ALA A 76 -7.50 6.16 5.81
CA ALA A 76 -8.56 6.80 5.05
C ALA A 76 -9.92 6.43 5.65
N ASP A 77 -10.80 7.42 5.72
CA ASP A 77 -12.17 7.28 6.21
C ASP A 77 -13.11 8.21 5.44
N GLY A 78 -14.35 8.36 5.92
CA GLY A 78 -15.33 9.27 5.31
C GLY A 78 -14.95 10.75 5.31
N SER A 79 -13.94 11.17 6.09
CA SER A 79 -13.42 12.54 6.11
C SER A 79 -12.26 12.78 5.14
N GLY A 80 -11.67 11.72 4.60
CA GLY A 80 -10.61 11.79 3.60
C GLY A 80 -9.39 10.94 3.95
N TYR A 81 -8.26 11.29 3.33
CA TYR A 81 -6.97 10.62 3.53
C TYR A 81 -6.11 11.40 4.51
N HIS A 82 -5.56 10.70 5.50
CA HIS A 82 -4.74 11.26 6.58
C HIS A 82 -3.40 10.54 6.60
N ALA A 83 -2.30 11.28 6.55
CA ALA A 83 -0.96 10.70 6.50
C ALA A 83 0.04 11.44 7.40
N THR A 84 0.97 10.68 7.96
CA THR A 84 2.17 11.18 8.63
C THR A 84 3.40 10.68 7.88
N VAL A 85 4.27 11.59 7.49
CA VAL A 85 5.54 11.28 6.83
C VAL A 85 6.66 11.36 7.85
N SER A 86 7.50 10.33 7.90
CA SER A 86 8.67 10.26 8.78
C SER A 86 9.91 9.88 7.98
N PHE A 87 11.07 10.31 8.49
CA PHE A 87 12.37 9.99 7.91
C PHE A 87 13.25 9.37 8.99
N GLU A 88 13.75 8.17 8.73
CA GLU A 88 14.73 7.49 9.59
C GLU A 88 16.12 7.60 8.97
N GLY A 89 17.14 7.90 9.79
CA GLY A 89 18.53 8.06 9.37
C GLY A 89 18.96 9.51 9.10
N THR A 90 20.15 9.69 8.52
CA THR A 90 20.77 11.00 8.26
C THR A 90 20.95 11.20 6.78
N ALA A 91 20.49 12.35 6.26
CA ALA A 91 20.69 12.72 4.87
C ALA A 91 22.18 12.87 4.55
N LYS A 92 22.64 12.18 3.50
CA LYS A 92 23.98 12.34 2.94
C LYS A 92 23.89 13.09 1.61
N HIS A 93 24.54 14.25 1.55
CA HIS A 93 24.63 15.04 0.33
C HIS A 93 26.01 14.90 -0.31
N PRO A 94 26.12 14.82 -1.64
CA PRO A 94 27.42 14.88 -2.29
C PRO A 94 28.06 16.25 -2.01
N SER A 95 29.35 16.24 -1.66
CA SER A 95 30.13 17.47 -1.53
C SER A 95 30.35 18.10 -2.91
N TYR A 96 29.89 19.35 -3.09
CA TYR A 96 30.23 20.12 -4.28
C TYR A 96 31.66 20.66 -4.16
N THR A 97 32.59 20.15 -4.98
CA THR A 97 33.91 20.74 -5.17
C THR A 97 33.94 21.49 -6.50
N PRO A 98 33.93 22.84 -6.50
CA PRO A 98 34.12 23.60 -7.74
C PRO A 98 35.51 23.32 -8.30
N SER A 99 35.56 22.87 -9.55
CA SER A 99 36.82 22.78 -10.30
C SER A 99 37.16 24.17 -10.83
N TYR A 100 38.18 24.81 -10.27
CA TYR A 100 38.75 26.01 -10.86
C TYR A 100 39.72 25.58 -11.97
N GLY A 101 39.26 25.68 -13.22
CA GLY A 101 40.14 25.59 -14.38
C GLY A 101 41.05 26.82 -14.42
N TYR A 102 42.36 26.59 -14.37
CA TYR A 102 43.38 27.59 -14.69
C TYR A 102 43.72 27.53 -16.18
#